data_AF-A0A7S1QVN7-F1
#
_entry.id   AF-A0A7S1QVN7-F1
#
_cell.length_a   1.000
_cell.length_b   1.000
_cell.length_c   1.000
_cell.angle_alpha   90.00
_cell.angle_beta   90.00
_cell.angle_gamma   90.00
#
_symmetry.space_group_name_H-M   'P 1'
#
loop_
_entity.id
_entity.type
_entity.pdbx_description
1 polymer ?
#
loop_
_entity_poly.entity_id
_entity_poly.type
_entity_poly.pdbx_seq_one_letter_code
_entity_poly.pdbx_strand_id
1 'polypeptide(L)'
;MLRTWSGSPLVVSTVAGGAVSQVRGMKPKKKNKFGPQFVKESQPWREEWRQQREVRLAEGLRKYVLDSSTARRQPYDTRFAPFDREERDGVYLVMKHLMGDKLNLTHNHANPVKRLFCNVGLVGPTVSTRARWKPKDSAFLPAKTSSKE
;
A
#
# COMPACT_ATOMS: atom_id res chain seq x y z
N MET A 1 -11.30 -12.20 -32.92
CA MET A 1 -12.48 -12.92 -32.38
C MET A 1 -12.39 -12.94 -30.86
N LEU A 2 -13.03 -11.97 -30.20
CA LEU A 2 -13.07 -11.81 -28.74
C LEU A 2 -14.23 -12.65 -28.19
N ARG A 3 -13.94 -13.62 -27.30
CA ARG A 3 -14.98 -14.32 -26.55
C ARG A 3 -15.32 -13.50 -25.31
N THR A 4 -16.46 -12.85 -25.33
CA THR A 4 -17.08 -12.22 -24.15
C THR A 4 -17.57 -13.31 -23.20
N TRP A 5 -17.13 -13.25 -21.94
CA TRP A 5 -17.73 -14.02 -20.87
C TRP A 5 -19.05 -13.34 -20.49
N SER A 6 -20.18 -13.93 -20.89
CA SER A 6 -21.50 -13.49 -20.43
C SER A 6 -21.67 -13.94 -18.97
N GLY A 7 -21.48 -12.99 -18.04
CA GLY A 7 -21.92 -13.16 -16.66
C GLY A 7 -23.43 -13.34 -16.63
N SER A 8 -23.88 -14.47 -16.10
CA SER A 8 -25.29 -14.69 -15.77
C SER A 8 -25.74 -13.68 -14.71
N PRO A 9 -27.00 -13.20 -14.75
CA PRO A 9 -27.46 -12.14 -13.88
C PRO A 9 -27.51 -12.60 -12.42
N LEU A 10 -27.01 -11.75 -11.54
CA LEU A 10 -27.21 -11.84 -10.09
C LEU A 10 -28.71 -11.70 -9.81
N VAL A 11 -29.40 -12.83 -9.59
CA VAL A 11 -30.71 -12.83 -8.95
C VAL A 11 -30.49 -12.49 -7.49
N VAL A 12 -30.70 -11.22 -7.15
CA VAL A 12 -30.83 -10.74 -5.77
C VAL A 12 -32.22 -11.16 -5.29
N SER A 13 -32.30 -12.15 -4.40
CA SER A 13 -33.50 -12.36 -3.58
C SER A 13 -33.20 -11.92 -2.15
N THR A 14 -33.77 -10.77 -1.77
CA THR A 14 -33.69 -10.22 -0.42
C THR A 14 -34.76 -10.88 0.45
N VAL A 15 -34.29 -11.81 1.30
CA VAL A 15 -34.75 -12.21 2.64
C VAL A 15 -36.21 -11.94 3.04
N ALA A 16 -37.00 -13.02 3.12
CA ALA A 16 -38.04 -13.17 4.14
C ALA A 16 -38.11 -14.67 4.51
N GLY A 17 -37.91 -14.97 5.80
CA GLY A 17 -38.05 -16.32 6.35
C GLY A 17 -36.77 -17.14 6.29
N GLY A 18 -36.23 -17.45 7.47
CA GLY A 18 -35.03 -18.26 7.60
C GLY A 18 -35.20 -19.66 7.02
N ALA A 19 -34.21 -20.09 6.25
CA ALA A 19 -33.72 -21.45 6.22
C ALA A 19 -32.38 -21.45 5.49
N VAL A 20 -31.29 -21.32 6.24
CA VAL A 20 -30.05 -21.99 5.84
C VAL A 20 -30.36 -23.47 5.98
N SER A 21 -30.95 -24.06 4.93
CA SER A 21 -30.98 -25.50 4.79
C SER A 21 -29.56 -25.93 4.43
N GLN A 22 -28.71 -26.01 5.45
CA GLN A 22 -27.70 -27.04 5.47
C GLN A 22 -28.44 -28.33 5.14
N VAL A 23 -28.16 -28.90 3.97
CA VAL A 23 -28.56 -30.27 3.64
C VAL A 23 -27.82 -31.18 4.62
N ARG A 24 -28.35 -31.29 5.84
CA ARG A 24 -27.92 -32.23 6.87
C ARG A 24 -28.27 -33.62 6.36
N GLY A 25 -27.24 -34.42 6.06
CA GLY A 25 -27.39 -35.86 5.86
C GLY A 25 -27.24 -36.39 4.43
N MET A 26 -27.02 -35.55 3.40
CA MET A 26 -26.65 -36.10 2.10
C MET A 26 -25.17 -36.49 2.09
N LYS A 27 -24.89 -37.78 1.84
CA LYS A 27 -23.51 -38.26 1.68
C LYS A 27 -22.85 -37.48 0.55
N PRO A 28 -21.63 -36.95 0.75
CA PRO A 28 -20.94 -36.19 -0.29
C PRO A 28 -20.82 -37.03 -1.57
N LYS A 29 -21.28 -36.47 -2.69
CA LYS A 29 -21.18 -37.12 -3.99
C LYS A 29 -19.70 -37.24 -4.36
N LYS A 30 -19.35 -38.38 -4.97
CA LYS A 30 -17.97 -38.65 -5.39
C LYS A 30 -17.51 -37.58 -6.38
N LYS A 31 -16.32 -37.02 -6.16
CA LYS A 31 -15.69 -36.07 -7.08
C LYS A 31 -15.39 -36.74 -8.43
N ASN A 32 -15.61 -36.01 -9.52
CA ASN A 32 -15.26 -36.48 -10.86
C ASN A 32 -13.74 -36.71 -10.97
N LYS A 33 -13.34 -37.71 -11.77
CA LYS A 33 -11.92 -37.97 -12.07
C LYS A 33 -11.37 -36.83 -12.93
N PHE A 34 -10.10 -36.47 -12.73
CA PHE A 34 -9.41 -35.53 -13.60
C PHE A 34 -9.27 -36.11 -15.02
N GLY A 35 -9.42 -35.27 -16.04
CA GLY A 35 -9.22 -35.68 -17.43
C GLY A 35 -7.74 -35.91 -17.74
N PRO A 36 -7.40 -36.79 -18.70
CA PRO A 36 -6.00 -37.08 -19.06
C PRO A 36 -5.25 -35.85 -19.60
N GLN A 37 -6.00 -34.89 -20.16
CA GLN A 37 -5.46 -33.64 -20.68
C GLN A 37 -4.99 -32.68 -19.57
N PHE A 38 -5.62 -32.74 -18.39
CA PHE A 38 -5.30 -31.85 -17.27
C PHE A 38 -3.84 -31.97 -16.83
N VAL A 39 -3.30 -33.19 -16.78
CA VAL A 39 -1.90 -33.40 -16.36
C VAL A 39 -0.93 -32.84 -17.41
N LYS A 40 -1.24 -33.00 -18.71
CA LYS A 40 -0.42 -32.50 -19.82
C LYS A 40 -0.42 -30.98 -19.92
N GLU A 41 -1.51 -30.31 -19.57
CA GLU A 41 -1.63 -28.85 -19.65
C GLU A 41 -1.19 -28.15 -18.35
N SER A 42 -1.46 -28.75 -17.19
CA SER A 42 -1.21 -28.08 -15.90
C SER A 42 0.26 -28.01 -15.54
N GLN A 43 1.09 -28.98 -15.94
CA GLN A 43 2.52 -28.97 -15.65
C GLN A 43 3.27 -27.86 -16.42
N PRO A 44 3.17 -27.74 -17.76
CA PRO A 44 3.83 -26.65 -18.48
C PRO A 44 3.28 -25.28 -18.07
N TRP A 45 1.97 -25.17 -17.81
CA TRP A 45 1.39 -23.91 -17.29
C TRP A 45 2.01 -23.49 -15.95
N ARG A 46 2.26 -24.44 -15.02
CA ARG A 46 2.91 -24.14 -13.74
C ARG A 46 4.36 -23.72 -13.93
N GLU A 47 5.07 -24.32 -14.88
CA GLU A 47 6.45 -24.01 -15.20
C GLU A 47 6.58 -22.62 -15.85
N GLU A 48 5.77 -22.33 -16.86
CA GLU A 48 5.68 -21.00 -17.49
C GLU A 48 5.28 -19.92 -16.48
N TRP A 49 4.27 -20.19 -15.64
CA TRP A 49 3.83 -19.24 -14.62
C TRP A 49 4.94 -18.98 -13.58
N ARG A 50 5.73 -20.00 -13.23
CA ARG A 50 6.89 -19.83 -12.33
C ARG A 50 7.93 -18.89 -12.95
N GLN A 51 8.27 -19.11 -14.22
CA GLN A 51 9.21 -18.24 -14.94
C GLN A 51 8.70 -16.80 -15.02
N GLN A 52 7.42 -16.60 -15.36
CA GLN A 52 6.82 -15.26 -15.36
C GLN A 52 6.81 -14.62 -13.97
N ARG A 53 6.58 -15.40 -12.92
CA ARG A 53 6.60 -14.91 -11.54
C ARG A 53 8.00 -14.45 -11.13
N GLU A 54 9.06 -15.13 -11.57
CA GLU A 54 10.44 -14.71 -11.28
C GLU A 54 10.74 -13.33 -11.88
N VAL A 55 10.31 -13.08 -13.13
CA VAL A 55 10.45 -11.77 -13.75
C VAL A 55 9.65 -10.70 -13.00
N ARG A 56 8.37 -10.96 -12.69
CA ARG A 56 7.54 -10.02 -11.91
C ARG A 56 8.12 -9.74 -10.52
N LEU A 57 8.73 -10.75 -9.90
CA LEU A 57 9.39 -10.58 -8.61
C LEU A 57 10.62 -9.68 -8.75
N ALA A 58 11.46 -9.90 -9.77
CA ALA A 58 12.62 -9.07 -10.03
C ALA A 58 12.23 -7.61 -10.30
N GLU A 59 11.21 -7.38 -11.12
CA GLU A 59 10.66 -6.04 -11.38
C GLU A 59 10.06 -5.42 -10.12
N GLY A 60 9.31 -6.19 -9.33
CA GLY A 60 8.73 -5.74 -8.06
C GLY A 60 9.80 -5.34 -7.03
N LEU A 61 10.87 -6.11 -6.91
CA LEU A 61 12.01 -5.80 -6.05
C LEU A 61 12.76 -4.55 -6.54
N ARG A 62 13.01 -4.44 -7.85
CA ARG A 62 13.60 -3.24 -8.45
C ARG A 62 12.75 -2.00 -8.15
N LYS A 63 11.44 -2.08 -8.34
CA LYS A 63 10.50 -0.99 -8.03
C LYS A 63 10.55 -0.63 -6.55
N TYR A 64 10.52 -1.61 -5.65
CA TYR A 64 10.60 -1.38 -4.20
C TYR A 64 11.89 -0.66 -3.78
N VAL A 65 13.04 -1.05 -4.33
CA VAL A 65 14.32 -0.40 -4.06
C VAL A 65 14.32 1.04 -4.58
N LEU A 66 13.89 1.25 -5.84
CA LEU A 66 13.75 2.59 -6.41
C LEU A 66 12.80 3.46 -5.56
N ASP A 67 11.68 2.91 -5.13
CA ASP A 67 10.72 3.58 -4.26
C ASP A 67 11.33 3.93 -2.90
N SER A 68 12.21 3.09 -2.35
CA SER A 68 12.90 3.33 -1.08
C SER A 68 13.98 4.41 -1.19
N SER A 69 14.65 4.53 -2.34
CA SER A 69 15.69 5.53 -2.60
C SER A 69 15.15 6.86 -3.15
N THR A 70 13.88 6.93 -3.56
CA THR A 70 13.31 8.14 -4.15
C THR A 70 12.83 9.13 -3.08
N ALA A 71 13.16 10.41 -3.26
CA ALA A 71 12.67 11.50 -2.42
C ALA A 71 11.13 11.63 -2.48
N ARG A 72 10.51 11.64 -1.30
CA ARG A 72 9.06 11.81 -1.11
C ARG A 72 8.72 13.25 -0.76
N ARG A 73 7.44 13.57 -0.91
CA ARG A 73 6.91 14.83 -0.40
C ARG A 73 7.04 14.87 1.13
N GLN A 74 7.14 16.08 1.68
CA GLN A 74 7.14 16.29 3.13
C GLN A 74 5.94 15.59 3.79
N PRO A 75 6.15 14.75 4.83
CA PRO A 75 5.12 13.89 5.38
C PRO A 75 4.20 14.58 6.40
N TYR A 76 4.57 15.76 6.90
CA TYR A 76 3.75 16.56 7.80
C TYR A 76 2.73 17.41 7.03
N ASP A 77 1.62 17.75 7.69
CA ASP A 77 0.58 18.62 7.15
C ASP A 77 0.79 20.05 7.62
N THR A 78 1.04 20.97 6.68
CA THR A 78 1.33 22.38 6.96
C THR A 78 0.10 23.18 7.39
N ARG A 79 -1.08 22.56 7.42
CA ARG A 79 -2.32 23.21 7.88
C ARG A 79 -2.49 23.20 9.40
N PHE A 80 -1.63 22.49 10.13
CA PHE A 80 -1.77 22.27 11.56
C PHE A 80 -0.48 22.62 12.31
N ALA A 81 -0.63 23.19 13.50
CA ALA A 81 0.48 23.40 14.42
C ALA A 81 1.21 22.09 14.76
N PRO A 82 2.55 22.07 14.84
CA PRO A 82 3.47 23.22 14.78
C PRO A 82 4.04 23.53 13.37
N PHE A 83 3.48 22.93 12.31
CA PHE A 83 3.95 23.07 10.92
C PHE A 83 3.21 24.15 10.12
N ASP A 84 2.23 24.80 10.74
CA ASP A 84 1.48 25.95 10.23
C ASP A 84 2.27 27.26 10.26
N ARG A 85 3.36 27.31 11.03
CA ARG A 85 4.24 28.47 11.15
C ARG A 85 5.01 28.75 9.85
N GLU A 86 5.52 29.97 9.74
CA GLU A 86 6.39 30.37 8.64
C GLU A 86 7.69 29.56 8.60
N GLU A 87 8.22 29.32 7.40
CA GLU A 87 9.46 28.54 7.20
C GLU A 87 10.70 29.17 7.84
N ARG A 88 10.63 30.43 8.24
CA ARG A 88 11.71 31.17 8.91
C ARG A 88 11.65 31.07 10.44
N ASP A 89 10.64 30.40 11.01
CA ASP A 89 10.44 30.32 12.46
C ASP A 89 10.09 28.89 12.94
N GLY A 90 10.23 28.68 14.25
CA GLY A 90 9.72 27.52 14.97
C GLY A 90 10.38 26.21 14.53
N VAL A 91 9.54 25.24 14.16
CA VAL A 91 10.01 23.89 13.81
C VAL A 91 10.89 23.90 12.56
N TYR A 92 10.67 24.83 11.63
CA TYR A 92 11.48 24.93 10.42
C TYR A 92 12.94 25.35 10.69
N LEU A 93 13.19 26.15 11.74
CA LEU A 93 14.56 26.46 12.17
C LEU A 93 15.27 25.23 12.74
N VAL A 94 14.58 24.45 13.58
CA VAL A 94 15.10 23.17 14.10
C VAL A 94 15.40 22.22 12.94
N MET A 95 14.49 22.13 11.97
CA MET A 95 14.70 21.33 10.77
C MET A 95 15.91 21.78 9.98
N LYS A 96 16.05 23.09 9.72
CA LYS A 96 17.12 23.64 8.90
C LYS A 96 18.50 23.49 9.53
N HIS A 97 18.63 23.76 10.83
CA HIS A 97 19.93 23.83 11.50
C HIS A 97 20.37 22.53 12.17
N LEU A 98 19.43 21.71 12.65
CA LEU A 98 19.78 20.48 13.39
C LEU A 98 19.45 19.20 12.61
N MET A 99 18.36 19.20 11.84
CA MET A 99 17.87 17.96 11.20
C MET A 99 18.09 17.87 9.69
N GLY A 100 18.55 18.95 9.04
CA GLY A 100 18.53 19.10 7.58
C GLY A 100 19.18 17.92 6.87
N ASP A 101 20.40 17.58 7.28
CA ASP A 101 21.16 16.47 6.71
C ASP A 101 20.45 15.13 6.92
N LYS A 102 19.88 14.90 8.12
CA LYS A 102 19.21 13.65 8.46
C LYS A 102 17.90 13.48 7.71
N LEU A 103 17.14 14.56 7.54
CA LEU A 103 15.90 14.56 6.76
C LEU A 103 16.19 14.26 5.28
N ASN A 104 17.23 14.89 4.72
CA ASN A 104 17.67 14.64 3.35
C ASN A 104 18.13 13.19 3.13
N LEU A 105 18.89 12.62 4.07
CA LEU A 105 19.33 11.21 4.03
C LEU A 105 18.16 10.22 4.03
N THR A 106 17.06 10.56 4.70
CA THR A 106 15.89 9.68 4.78
C THR A 106 14.92 9.86 3.62
N HIS A 107 15.25 10.68 2.62
CA HIS A 107 14.41 10.93 1.45
C HIS A 107 12.96 11.35 1.82
N ASN A 108 12.77 11.96 2.99
CA ASN A 108 11.47 12.34 3.56
C ASN A 108 10.46 11.19 3.73
N HIS A 109 10.90 9.95 3.90
CA HIS A 109 9.99 8.85 4.23
C HIS A 109 9.28 9.10 5.58
N ALA A 110 7.96 8.92 5.61
CA ALA A 110 7.15 9.35 6.75
C ALA A 110 7.58 8.72 8.10
N ASN A 111 7.91 7.44 8.12
CA ASN A 111 8.29 6.72 9.34
C ASN A 111 9.62 7.20 9.94
N PRO A 112 10.75 7.24 9.19
CA PRO A 112 12.00 7.75 9.72
C PRO A 112 11.91 9.23 10.08
N VAL A 113 11.19 10.06 9.30
CA VAL A 113 10.99 11.47 9.63
C VAL A 113 10.28 11.64 10.98
N LYS A 114 9.17 10.93 11.22
CA LYS A 114 8.48 10.95 12.52
C LYS A 114 9.40 10.56 13.67
N ARG A 115 10.20 9.51 13.49
CA ARG A 115 11.16 9.05 14.51
C ARG A 115 12.27 10.06 14.77
N LEU A 116 12.78 10.73 13.72
CA LEU A 116 13.76 11.80 13.87
C LEU A 116 13.17 12.97 14.68
N PHE A 117 11.93 13.37 14.38
CA PHE A 117 11.25 14.41 15.16
C PHE A 117 11.03 14.02 16.63
N CYS A 118 10.71 12.75 16.92
CA CYS A 118 10.65 12.27 18.31
C CYS A 118 12.03 12.32 18.99
N ASN A 119 13.08 11.91 18.29
CA ASN A 119 14.43 11.77 18.85
C ASN A 119 15.17 13.10 19.05
N VAL A 120 14.79 14.15 18.31
CA VAL A 120 15.40 15.48 18.46
C VAL A 120 15.06 16.11 19.81
N GLY A 121 13.98 15.67 20.47
CA GLY A 121 13.63 16.08 21.84
C GLY A 121 13.09 17.51 21.97
N LEU A 122 13.48 18.43 21.09
CA LEU A 122 13.05 19.84 21.09
C LEU A 122 11.59 20.05 20.67
N VAL A 123 11.00 19.06 19.98
CA VAL A 123 9.61 19.11 19.47
C VAL A 123 8.76 17.97 20.07
N GLY A 124 9.37 17.11 20.89
CA GLY A 124 8.96 15.73 21.18
C GLY A 124 7.47 15.49 21.50
N PRO A 125 6.90 16.08 22.57
CA PRO A 125 5.50 15.83 22.92
C PRO A 125 4.51 16.30 21.86
N THR A 126 4.85 17.36 21.12
CA THR A 126 3.95 17.97 20.13
C THR A 126 3.86 17.19 18.83
N VAL A 127 4.87 16.39 18.48
CA VAL A 127 4.98 15.58 17.25
C VAL A 127 3.92 14.48 17.17
N SER A 128 3.57 13.88 18.31
CA SER A 128 2.58 12.81 18.39
C SER A 128 1.18 13.32 18.75
N THR A 129 1.08 14.36 19.58
CA THR A 129 -0.20 14.82 20.16
C THR A 129 -0.87 15.93 19.35
N ARG A 130 -0.10 16.90 18.83
CA ARG A 130 -0.64 18.12 18.22
C ARG A 130 -0.38 18.18 16.71
N ALA A 131 0.81 17.79 16.30
CA ALA A 131 1.19 17.75 14.89
C ALA A 131 0.34 16.75 14.11
N ARG A 132 -0.09 17.16 12.92
CA ARG A 132 -0.82 16.27 12.00
C ARG A 132 0.08 15.84 10.85
N TRP A 133 -0.04 14.56 10.52
CA TRP A 133 0.72 13.91 9.46
C TRP A 133 -0.21 13.59 8.31
N LYS A 134 0.31 13.67 7.08
CA LYS A 134 -0.47 13.30 5.89
C LYS A 134 -0.87 11.82 5.95
N PRO A 135 -2.04 11.45 5.40
CA PRO A 135 -2.42 10.06 5.21
C PRO A 135 -1.39 9.29 4.41
N LYS A 136 -1.35 7.96 4.59
CA LYS A 136 -0.33 7.08 3.99
C LYS A 136 -0.19 7.35 2.49
N ASP A 137 -1.25 7.26 1.70
CA ASP A 137 -1.15 7.35 0.25
C ASP A 137 -0.64 8.73 -0.23
N SER A 138 -1.02 9.79 0.48
CA SER A 138 -0.53 11.16 0.21
C SER A 138 0.93 11.36 0.60
N ALA A 139 1.41 10.68 1.64
CA ALA A 139 2.79 10.76 2.13
C ALA A 139 3.76 9.92 1.30
N PHE A 140 3.25 8.92 0.56
CA PHE A 140 4.03 8.08 -0.35
C PHE A 140 4.23 8.72 -1.74
N LEU A 141 3.64 9.89 -2.02
CA LEU A 141 3.85 10.56 -3.30
C LEU A 141 5.30 11.05 -3.47
N PRO A 142 5.88 10.95 -4.68
CA PRO A 142 7.22 11.48 -4.96
C PRO A 142 7.25 13.01 -4.80
N ALA A 143 8.42 13.56 -4.51
CA ALA A 143 8.56 14.99 -4.17
C ALA A 143 8.06 15.96 -5.26
N LYS A 144 8.08 15.55 -6.54
CA LYS A 144 7.75 16.40 -7.70
C LYS A 144 6.27 16.33 -8.15
N THR A 145 5.36 15.72 -7.40
CA THR A 145 3.93 15.67 -7.80
C THR A 145 3.26 17.04 -7.63
N SER A 146 2.87 17.68 -8.73
CA SER A 146 2.21 19.00 -8.74
C SER A 146 0.67 18.94 -8.65
N SER A 147 0.04 17.80 -8.94
CA SER A 147 -1.42 17.63 -8.88
C SER A 147 -1.82 16.34 -8.13
N LYS A 148 -3.03 16.35 -7.54
CA LYS A 148 -3.70 15.16 -6.99
C LYS A 148 -4.48 14.45 -8.11
N GLU A 149 -3.79 14.08 -9.18
CA GLU A 149 -4.36 13.24 -10.25
C GLU A 149 -4.16 11.76 -9.93
#